data_AF-A0A2H0WQ82-F1
#
_entry.id   AF-A0A2H0WQ82-F1
#
_cell.length_a   1.000
_cell.length_b   1.000
_cell.length_c   1.000
_cell.angle_alpha   90.00
_cell.angle_beta   90.00
_cell.angle_gamma   90.00
#
_symmetry.space_group_name_H-M   'P 1'
#
loop_
_entity.id
_entity.type
_entity.pdbx_description
1 polymer ?
#
loop_
_entity_poly.entity_id
_entity_poly.type
_entity_poly.pdbx_seq_one_letter_code
_entity_poly.pdbx_strand_id
1 'polypeptide(L)'
;MTNKLKITKIKNSGRKITKLLILLGIKEGYLLVRNVYGMVEHPTMTFNRIYRKKDYSQTILIFGIPIGLWLAWVFVLLISRIFIFGRLHFGFWAKVSFLGSTLITSIVFLLLTYCFYLVWKKGRRGSESS
;
A
#
# COMPACT_ATOMS: atom_id res chain seq x y z
N MET A 1 19.09 -42.39 -11.04
CA MET A 1 17.63 -42.16 -11.25
C MET A 1 17.00 -41.20 -10.22
N THR A 2 17.66 -40.94 -9.07
CA THR A 2 17.20 -40.12 -7.94
C THR A 2 17.20 -38.59 -8.18
N ASN A 3 18.08 -38.06 -9.05
CA ASN A 3 18.15 -36.62 -9.30
C ASN A 3 16.97 -36.06 -10.11
N LYS A 4 16.44 -36.80 -11.10
CA LYS A 4 15.27 -36.36 -11.89
C LYS A 4 14.00 -36.22 -11.04
N LEU A 5 13.82 -37.07 -10.03
CA LEU A 5 12.67 -37.04 -9.11
C LEU A 5 12.70 -35.83 -8.15
N LYS A 6 13.89 -35.39 -7.69
CA LYS A 6 14.01 -34.16 -6.88
C LYS A 6 13.67 -32.92 -7.70
N ILE A 7 14.16 -32.84 -8.95
CA ILE A 7 13.95 -31.68 -9.84
C ILE A 7 12.46 -31.52 -10.20
N THR A 8 11.75 -32.61 -10.49
CA THR A 8 10.29 -32.55 -10.78
C THR A 8 9.47 -32.19 -9.55
N LYS A 9 9.85 -32.65 -8.35
CA LYS A 9 9.18 -32.26 -7.09
C LYS A 9 9.36 -30.77 -6.79
N ILE A 10 10.56 -30.22 -6.99
CA ILE A 10 10.84 -28.77 -6.84
C ILE A 10 10.06 -27.93 -7.85
N LYS A 11 10.02 -28.35 -9.13
CA LYS A 11 9.25 -27.66 -10.19
C LYS A 11 7.76 -27.62 -9.88
N ASN A 12 7.20 -28.71 -9.33
CA ASN A 12 5.79 -28.78 -8.94
C ASN A 12 5.49 -27.95 -7.69
N SER A 13 6.40 -27.89 -6.71
CA SER A 13 6.27 -27.01 -5.54
C SER A 13 6.35 -25.54 -5.92
N GLY A 14 7.27 -25.16 -6.82
CA GLY A 14 7.38 -23.79 -7.33
C GLY A 14 6.10 -23.32 -8.00
N ARG A 15 5.49 -24.15 -8.87
CA ARG A 15 4.18 -23.84 -9.49
C ARG A 15 3.06 -23.65 -8.47
N LYS A 16 3.04 -24.43 -7.38
CA LYS A 16 2.05 -24.26 -6.29
C LYS A 16 2.25 -22.95 -5.53
N ILE A 17 3.49 -22.59 -5.22
CA ILE A 17 3.82 -21.33 -4.55
C ILE A 17 3.40 -20.14 -5.44
N THR A 18 3.75 -20.16 -6.72
CA THR A 18 3.33 -19.11 -7.66
C THR A 18 1.81 -19.01 -7.76
N LYS A 19 1.09 -20.13 -7.83
CA LYS A 19 -0.38 -20.13 -7.85
C LYS A 19 -0.98 -19.52 -6.58
N LEU A 20 -0.43 -19.84 -5.41
CA LEU A 20 -0.85 -19.26 -4.13
C LEU A 20 -0.58 -17.76 -4.06
N LEU A 21 0.60 -17.31 -4.49
CA LEU A 21 0.95 -15.89 -4.53
C LEU A 21 0.01 -15.11 -5.44
N ILE A 22 -0.32 -15.65 -6.62
CA ILE A 22 -1.29 -15.03 -7.55
C ILE A 22 -2.67 -14.96 -6.89
N LEU A 23 -3.15 -16.05 -6.28
CA LEU A 23 -4.46 -16.07 -5.66
C LEU A 23 -4.57 -15.08 -4.49
N LEU A 24 -3.51 -14.99 -3.68
CA LEU A 24 -3.41 -14.01 -2.60
C LEU A 24 -3.37 -12.58 -3.15
N GLY A 25 -2.58 -12.33 -4.20
CA GLY A 25 -2.51 -11.02 -4.84
C GLY A 25 -3.86 -10.56 -5.38
N ILE A 26 -4.61 -11.43 -6.06
CA ILE A 26 -5.96 -11.11 -6.56
C ILE A 26 -6.91 -10.81 -5.40
N LYS A 27 -6.90 -11.63 -4.34
CA LYS A 27 -7.77 -11.45 -3.17
C LYS A 27 -7.47 -10.12 -2.45
N GLU A 28 -6.21 -9.89 -2.10
CA GLU A 28 -5.78 -8.68 -1.42
C GLU A 28 -6.01 -7.44 -2.30
N GLY A 29 -5.79 -7.55 -3.61
CA GLY A 29 -6.05 -6.49 -4.58
C GLY A 29 -7.54 -6.13 -4.68
N TYR A 30 -8.42 -7.12 -4.76
CA TYR A 30 -9.88 -6.88 -4.73
C TYR A 30 -10.32 -6.22 -3.42
N LEU A 31 -9.82 -6.71 -2.28
CA LEU A 31 -10.12 -6.13 -0.97
C LEU A 31 -9.60 -4.70 -0.86
N LEU A 32 -8.42 -4.43 -1.41
CA LEU A 32 -7.82 -3.10 -1.45
C LEU A 32 -8.72 -2.13 -2.22
N VAL A 33 -9.09 -2.48 -3.46
CA VAL A 33 -9.93 -1.61 -4.30
C VAL A 33 -11.25 -1.31 -3.61
N ARG A 34 -11.89 -2.33 -3.03
CA ARG A 34 -13.13 -2.18 -2.27
C ARG A 34 -12.94 -1.29 -1.03
N ASN A 35 -11.82 -1.43 -0.32
CA ASN A 35 -11.51 -0.63 0.86
C ASN A 35 -11.20 0.83 0.47
N VAL A 36 -10.38 1.06 -0.55
CA VAL A 36 -10.07 2.40 -1.07
C VAL A 36 -11.34 3.12 -1.49
N TYR A 37 -12.21 2.45 -2.26
CA TYR A 37 -13.51 3.00 -2.64
C TYR A 37 -14.36 3.37 -1.40
N GLY A 38 -14.47 2.43 -0.45
CA GLY A 38 -15.19 2.69 0.80
C GLY A 38 -14.56 3.77 1.66
N MET A 39 -13.28 4.08 1.51
CA MET A 39 -12.62 5.17 2.23
C MET A 39 -12.93 6.54 1.63
N VAL A 40 -13.14 6.61 0.32
CA VAL A 40 -13.58 7.83 -0.35
C VAL A 40 -15.00 8.19 0.06
N GLU A 41 -15.91 7.20 0.12
CA GLU A 41 -17.30 7.44 0.52
C GLU A 41 -17.49 7.55 2.04
N HIS A 42 -16.93 6.61 2.80
CA HIS A 42 -17.19 6.43 4.23
C HIS A 42 -15.91 6.03 5.00
N PRO A 43 -14.95 6.96 5.20
CA PRO A 43 -13.61 6.67 5.73
C PRO A 43 -13.64 6.02 7.11
N THR A 44 -14.45 6.54 8.02
CA THR A 44 -14.52 6.06 9.41
C THR A 44 -15.16 4.67 9.53
N MET A 45 -16.20 4.39 8.75
CA MET A 45 -16.85 3.07 8.73
C MET A 45 -15.92 2.01 8.14
N THR A 46 -15.20 2.36 7.07
CA THR A 46 -14.27 1.45 6.42
C THR A 46 -13.09 1.10 7.33
N PHE A 47 -12.49 2.09 8.00
CA PHE A 47 -11.46 1.83 9.01
C PHE A 47 -11.98 1.02 10.20
N ASN A 48 -13.21 1.28 10.67
CA ASN A 48 -13.81 0.49 11.75
C ASN A 48 -14.02 -0.98 11.34
N ARG A 49 -14.40 -1.23 10.08
CA ARG A 49 -14.51 -2.59 9.54
C ARG A 49 -13.16 -3.30 9.54
N ILE A 50 -12.10 -2.63 9.09
CA ILE A 50 -10.73 -3.17 9.03
C ILE A 50 -10.23 -3.46 10.45
N TYR A 51 -10.40 -2.51 11.36
CA TYR A 51 -9.99 -2.61 12.76
C TYR A 51 -10.69 -3.77 13.47
N ARG A 52 -12.02 -3.90 13.35
CA ARG A 52 -12.80 -4.99 13.96
C ARG A 52 -12.38 -6.36 13.45
N LYS A 53 -12.06 -6.47 12.16
CA LYS A 53 -11.59 -7.73 11.55
C LYS A 53 -10.11 -8.02 11.85
N LYS A 54 -9.39 -7.12 12.52
CA LYS A 54 -7.94 -7.20 12.78
C LYS A 54 -7.14 -7.46 11.49
N ASP A 55 -7.57 -6.84 10.39
CA ASP A 55 -6.96 -7.06 9.08
C ASP A 55 -5.72 -6.14 8.91
N TYR A 56 -4.60 -6.59 9.47
CA TYR A 56 -3.33 -5.87 9.42
C TYR A 56 -2.77 -5.77 7.99
N SER A 57 -3.01 -6.78 7.15
CA SER A 57 -2.60 -6.78 5.73
C SER A 57 -3.20 -5.58 5.01
N GLN A 58 -4.52 -5.42 5.13
CA GLN A 58 -5.23 -4.31 4.51
C GLN A 58 -4.85 -2.95 5.10
N THR A 59 -4.57 -2.89 6.41
CA THR A 59 -4.06 -1.67 7.03
C THR A 59 -2.72 -1.25 6.40
N ILE A 60 -1.76 -2.17 6.31
CA ILE A 60 -0.46 -1.90 5.70
C ILE A 60 -0.62 -1.51 4.23
N LEU A 61 -1.49 -2.19 3.48
CA LEU A 61 -1.73 -1.88 2.08
C LEU A 61 -2.28 -0.46 1.89
N ILE A 62 -3.26 -0.04 2.70
CA ILE A 62 -3.89 1.28 2.62
C ILE A 62 -2.90 2.39 2.95
N PHE A 63 -2.13 2.25 4.02
CA PHE A 63 -1.07 3.20 4.37
C PHE A 63 0.11 3.15 3.39
N GLY A 64 0.32 2.00 2.74
CA GLY A 64 1.34 1.78 1.73
C GLY A 64 1.04 2.47 0.40
N ILE A 65 -0.23 2.68 0.02
CA ILE A 65 -0.60 3.38 -1.23
C ILE A 65 0.04 4.76 -1.34
N PRO A 66 -0.16 5.72 -0.40
CA PRO A 66 0.38 7.06 -0.53
C PRO A 66 1.93 7.06 -0.54
N ILE A 67 2.55 6.17 0.24
CA ILE A 67 4.01 6.01 0.27
C ILE A 67 4.51 5.44 -1.06
N GLY A 68 3.86 4.40 -1.58
CA GLY A 68 4.21 3.75 -2.83
C GLY A 68 4.07 4.67 -4.04
N LEU A 69 2.99 5.47 -4.11
CA LEU A 69 2.80 6.49 -5.13
C LEU A 69 3.87 7.58 -5.06
N TRP A 70 4.23 8.02 -3.85
CA TRP A 70 5.29 9.00 -3.65
C TRP A 70 6.65 8.45 -4.11
N LEU A 71 7.01 7.22 -3.70
CA LEU A 71 8.25 6.56 -4.13
C LEU A 71 8.28 6.37 -5.65
N ALA A 72 7.17 5.94 -6.26
CA ALA A 72 7.05 5.80 -7.70
C ALA A 72 7.26 7.15 -8.41
N TRP A 73 6.70 8.24 -7.88
CA TRP A 73 6.91 9.59 -8.43
C TRP A 73 8.37 10.03 -8.33
N VAL A 74 9.00 9.83 -7.16
CA VAL A 74 10.43 10.12 -6.97
C VAL A 74 11.29 9.31 -7.94
N PHE A 75 10.96 8.04 -8.13
CA PHE A 75 11.65 7.17 -9.08
C PHE A 75 11.52 7.67 -10.53
N VAL A 76 10.32 8.08 -10.95
CA VAL A 76 10.08 8.69 -12.26
C VAL A 76 10.87 9.99 -12.43
N LEU A 77 10.92 10.86 -11.41
CA LEU A 77 11.73 12.08 -11.44
C LEU A 77 13.24 11.78 -11.57
N LEU A 78 13.73 10.74 -10.89
CA LEU A 78 15.13 10.33 -10.98
C LEU A 78 15.47 9.73 -12.35
N ILE A 79 14.64 8.80 -12.84
CA ILE A 79 14.83 8.16 -14.16
C ILE A 79 14.78 9.19 -15.27
N SER A 80 13.75 10.03 -15.29
CA SER A 80 13.62 11.05 -16.32
C SER A 80 14.85 11.97 -16.36
N ARG A 81 15.46 12.28 -15.21
CA ARG A 81 16.68 13.09 -15.17
C ARG A 81 17.92 12.36 -15.65
N ILE A 82 18.11 11.11 -15.25
CA ILE A 82 19.27 10.31 -15.68
C ILE A 82 19.21 10.03 -17.18
N PHE A 83 18.07 9.57 -17.67
CA PHE A 83 17.94 9.05 -19.04
C PHE A 83 17.62 10.12 -20.09
N ILE A 84 16.91 11.20 -19.73
CA ILE A 84 16.52 12.24 -20.70
C ILE A 84 17.50 13.41 -20.69
N PHE A 85 17.98 13.81 -19.51
CA PHE A 85 18.78 15.04 -19.36
C PHE A 85 20.27 14.80 -19.08
N GLY A 86 20.68 13.58 -18.76
CA GLY A 86 22.08 13.20 -18.53
C GLY A 86 22.78 13.94 -17.39
N ARG A 87 22.03 14.68 -16.54
CA ARG A 87 22.54 15.47 -15.42
C ARG A 87 21.60 15.40 -14.22
N LEU A 88 22.17 15.17 -13.04
CA LEU A 88 21.46 15.18 -11.74
C LEU A 88 21.20 16.60 -11.20
N HIS A 89 20.88 17.55 -12.10
CA HIS A 89 20.53 18.90 -11.68
C HIS A 89 19.02 19.08 -11.69
N PHE A 90 18.45 19.28 -10.50
CA PHE A 90 17.02 19.51 -10.34
C PHE A 90 16.68 20.97 -10.65
N GLY A 91 16.06 21.21 -11.80
CA GLY A 91 15.48 22.51 -12.14
C GLY A 91 14.34 22.90 -11.21
N PHE A 92 13.97 24.18 -11.21
CA PHE A 92 12.91 24.74 -10.36
C PHE A 92 11.62 23.91 -10.37
N TRP A 93 11.11 23.54 -11.56
CA TRP A 93 9.90 22.72 -11.71
C TRP A 93 9.99 21.34 -11.06
N ALA A 94 11.16 20.70 -11.11
CA ALA A 94 11.35 19.40 -10.47
C ALA A 94 11.34 19.53 -8.94
N LYS A 95 11.93 20.60 -8.39
CA LYS A 95 11.89 20.90 -6.96
C LYS A 95 10.47 21.21 -6.49
N VAL A 96 9.72 22.05 -7.23
CA VAL A 96 8.32 22.37 -6.92
C VAL A 96 7.45 21.13 -7.00
N SER A 97 7.62 20.29 -8.02
CA SER A 97 6.88 19.04 -8.15
C SER A 97 7.19 18.04 -7.03
N PHE A 98 8.47 17.90 -6.66
CA PHE A 98 8.86 17.06 -5.52
C PHE A 98 8.27 17.57 -4.20
N LEU A 99 8.32 18.89 -3.97
CA LEU A 99 7.74 19.50 -2.77
C LEU A 99 6.21 19.33 -2.75
N GLY A 100 5.54 19.60 -3.87
CA GLY A 100 4.09 19.48 -4.00
C GLY A 100 3.61 18.04 -3.79
N SER A 101 4.26 17.06 -4.43
CA SER A 101 3.95 15.65 -4.20
C SER A 101 4.19 15.22 -2.75
N THR A 102 5.28 15.69 -2.12
CA THR A 102 5.56 15.42 -0.70
C THR A 102 4.51 16.01 0.22
N LEU A 103 4.05 17.24 -0.04
CA LEU A 103 2.99 17.88 0.72
C LEU A 103 1.66 17.14 0.58
N ILE A 104 1.26 16.79 -0.66
CA ILE A 104 0.04 16.03 -0.91
C ILE A 104 0.09 14.68 -0.19
N THR A 105 1.18 13.93 -0.33
CA THR A 105 1.37 12.65 0.36
C THR A 105 1.29 12.81 1.87
N SER A 106 1.90 13.86 2.43
CA SER A 106 1.86 14.14 3.87
C SER A 106 0.44 14.44 4.35
N ILE A 107 -0.32 15.24 3.61
CA ILE A 107 -1.73 15.56 3.94
C ILE A 107 -2.57 14.29 3.91
N VAL A 108 -2.45 13.47 2.85
CA VAL A 108 -3.18 12.20 2.76
C VAL A 108 -2.81 11.27 3.91
N PHE A 109 -1.52 11.15 4.23
CA PHE A 109 -1.06 10.30 5.32
C PHE A 109 -1.57 10.76 6.69
N LEU A 110 -1.60 12.07 6.94
CA LEU A 110 -2.18 12.65 8.14
C LEU A 110 -3.69 12.36 8.24
N LEU A 111 -4.43 12.50 7.14
CA LEU A 111 -5.87 12.18 7.10
C LEU A 111 -6.14 10.71 7.40
N LEU A 112 -5.35 9.79 6.82
CA LEU A 112 -5.45 8.36 7.10
C LEU A 112 -5.16 8.05 8.57
N THR A 113 -4.09 8.63 9.11
CA THR A 113 -3.69 8.46 10.52
C THR A 113 -4.76 9.00 11.46
N TYR A 114 -5.32 10.17 11.15
CA TYR A 114 -6.40 10.79 11.93
C TYR A 114 -7.67 9.92 11.94
N CYS A 115 -8.08 9.42 10.78
CA CYS A 115 -9.24 8.53 10.69
C CYS A 115 -9.03 7.23 11.48
N PHE A 116 -7.83 6.65 11.38
CA PHE A 116 -7.46 5.47 12.16
C PHE A 116 -7.50 5.75 13.67
N TYR A 117 -6.95 6.89 14.10
CA TYR A 117 -6.98 7.32 15.50
C TYR A 117 -8.41 7.49 16.03
N LEU A 118 -9.32 8.10 15.25
CA LEU A 118 -10.72 8.26 15.65
C LEU A 118 -11.41 6.91 15.89
N VAL A 119 -11.17 5.94 15.01
CA VAL A 119 -11.72 4.58 15.14
C VAL A 119 -11.17 3.89 16.38
N TRP A 120 -9.86 3.97 16.60
CA TRP A 120 -9.21 3.40 17.77
C TRP A 120 -9.73 4.02 19.09
N LYS A 121 -9.85 5.36 19.13
CA LYS A 121 -10.44 6.09 20.27
C LYS A 121 -11.89 5.69 20.54
N LYS A 122 -12.69 5.46 19.49
CA LYS A 122 -14.08 4.98 19.64
C LYS A 122 -14.14 3.56 20.19
N GLY A 123 -13.20 2.70 19.79
CA GLY A 123 -13.07 1.34 20.33
C GLY A 123 -12.81 1.31 21.84
N ARG A 124 -11.89 2.16 22.34
CA ARG A 124 -11.57 2.22 23.78
C ARG A 124 -12.71 2.72 24.66
N ARG A 125 -13.47 3.72 24.21
CA ARG A 125 -14.62 4.24 24.97
C ARG A 125 -15.77 3.22 25.10
N GLY A 126 -15.90 2.31 24.15
CA GLY A 126 -16.91 1.24 24.21
C GLY A 126 -16.57 0.12 25.20
N SER A 127 -15.29 -0.05 25.55
CA SER A 127 -14.86 -1.06 26.53
C SER A 127 -14.85 -0.56 27.98
N GLU A 128 -14.91 0.76 28.20
CA GLU A 128 -14.98 1.38 29.54
C GLU A 128 -16.43 1.52 30.05
N SER A 129 -17.41 1.25 29.20
CA SER A 129 -18.86 1.39 29.49
C SER A 129 -19.61 0.05 29.50
N SER A 130 -18.89 -1.08 29.50
CA SER A 130 -19.39 -2.45 29.65
C SER A 130 -18.69 -3.12 30.82
#